data_AF-A9D870-F1
#
_entry.id   AF-A9D870-F1
#
_cell.length_a   1.000
_cell.length_b   1.000
_cell.length_c   1.000
_cell.angle_alpha   90.00
_cell.angle_beta   90.00
_cell.angle_gamma   90.00
#
_symmetry.space_group_name_H-M   'P 1'
#
loop_
_entity.id
_entity.type
_entity.pdbx_description
1 polymer ?
#
loop_
_entity_poly.entity_id
_entity_poly.type
_entity_poly.pdbx_seq_one_letter_code
_entity_poly.pdbx_strand_id
1 'polypeptide(L)' 'MMPKLSKAIESYLNSKNILFTYDKYANRYQGIIRDQDSDFHAITIYIVLDNQKKYVKVEVNDSYTSL' A
#
# COMPACT_ATOMS: atom_id res chain seq x y z
N MET A 1 -4.97 -1.93 22.35
CA MET A 1 -5.38 -3.16 21.63
C MET A 1 -5.71 -2.75 20.19
N MET A 2 -4.84 -3.03 19.22
CA MET A 2 -5.10 -2.68 17.80
C MET A 2 -6.09 -3.68 17.17
N PRO A 3 -7.08 -3.23 16.38
CA PRO A 3 -8.11 -4.11 15.85
C PRO A 3 -7.56 -5.00 14.72
N LYS A 4 -8.15 -6.19 14.58
CA LYS A 4 -7.77 -7.30 13.68
C LYS A 4 -7.55 -6.93 12.20
N LEU A 5 -8.08 -5.80 11.70
CA LEU A 5 -8.07 -5.45 10.28
C LEU A 5 -6.68 -5.02 9.77
N SER A 6 -5.92 -4.25 10.55
CA SER A 6 -4.60 -3.79 10.14
C SER A 6 -3.66 -4.97 9.89
N LYS A 7 -3.68 -5.97 10.78
CA LYS A 7 -2.94 -7.22 10.63
C LYS A 7 -3.38 -8.04 9.42
N ALA A 8 -4.67 -8.02 9.07
CA ALA A 8 -5.16 -8.73 7.89
C ALA A 8 -4.64 -8.11 6.59
N ILE A 9 -4.59 -6.78 6.51
CA ILE A 9 -4.02 -6.06 5.37
C ILE A 9 -2.53 -6.38 5.23
N GLU A 10 -1.76 -6.26 6.32
CA GLU A 10 -0.34 -6.57 6.34
C GLU A 10 -0.06 -8.03 5.92
N SER A 11 -0.84 -8.97 6.46
CA SER A 11 -0.71 -10.39 6.13
C SER A 11 -1.01 -10.65 4.66
N TYR A 12 -2.02 -9.99 4.10
CA TYR A 12 -2.36 -10.11 2.69
C TYR A 12 -1.24 -9.58 1.78
N LEU A 13 -0.75 -8.36 2.04
CA LEU A 13 0.33 -7.76 1.25
C LEU A 13 1.60 -8.61 1.29
N ASN A 14 1.98 -9.10 2.48
CA ASN A 14 3.09 -10.03 2.65
C ASN A 14 2.88 -11.34 1.85
N SER A 15 1.67 -11.92 1.89
CA SER A 15 1.36 -13.15 1.13
C SER A 15 1.46 -12.99 -0.40
N LYS A 16 1.42 -11.75 -0.88
CA LYS A 16 1.58 -11.38 -2.29
C LYS A 16 2.98 -10.88 -2.62
N ASN A 17 3.93 -10.94 -1.68
CA ASN A 17 5.27 -10.36 -1.80
C ASN A 17 5.26 -8.87 -2.18
N ILE A 18 4.22 -8.14 -1.79
CA ILE A 18 4.15 -6.69 -2.00
C ILE A 18 4.84 -6.03 -0.82
N LEU A 19 5.97 -5.35 -1.08
CA LEU A 19 6.62 -4.52 -0.07
C LEU A 19 5.72 -3.33 0.28
N PHE A 20 5.54 -3.07 1.57
CA PHE A 20 4.71 -1.99 2.04
C PHE A 20 5.26 -1.29 3.28
N THR A 21 4.79 -0.08 3.52
CA THR A 21 5.02 0.67 4.75
C THR A 21 3.72 1.30 5.23
N TYR A 22 3.64 1.62 6.52
CA TYR A 22 2.49 2.31 7.09
C TYR A 22 2.80 3.80 7.31
N ASP A 23 2.07 4.67 6.61
CA ASP A 23 2.10 6.12 6.82
C ASP A 23 1.05 6.50 7.88
N LYS A 24 1.54 6.81 9.08
CA LYS A 24 0.70 7.20 10.22
C LYS A 24 0.06 8.58 10.08
N TYR A 25 0.61 9.47 9.25
CA TYR A 25 0.11 10.83 9.09
C TYR A 25 -1.05 10.87 8.10
N ALA A 26 -0.97 10.08 7.03
CA ALA A 26 -2.06 9.90 6.06
C ALA A 26 -2.99 8.73 6.40
N ASN A 27 -2.77 8.03 7.53
CA ASN A 27 -3.49 6.83 7.95
C ASN A 27 -3.63 5.77 6.83
N ARG A 28 -2.55 5.49 6.08
CA ARG A 28 -2.60 4.57 4.95
C ARG A 28 -1.43 3.59 4.93
N TYR A 29 -1.69 2.39 4.42
CA TYR A 29 -0.60 1.54 3.94
C TYR A 29 -0.23 1.99 2.52
N GLN A 30 1.07 2.02 2.22
CA GLN A 30 1.59 2.27 0.89
C GLN A 30 2.42 1.08 0.44
N GLY A 31 2.11 0.53 -0.73
CA GLY A 31 2.89 -0.51 -1.39
C GLY A 31 3.34 -0.06 -2.77
N ILE A 32 4.51 -0.54 -3.20
CA ILE A 32 5.06 -0.26 -4.53
C ILE A 32 5.35 -1.58 -5.20
N ILE A 33 4.77 -1.79 -6.38
CA ILE A 33 5.07 -2.91 -7.27
C ILE A 33 5.85 -2.32 -8.43
N ARG A 34 7.10 -2.73 -8.60
CA ARG A 34 7.94 -2.27 -9.71
C ARG A 34 7.78 -3.20 -10.90
N ASP A 35 7.78 -2.63 -12.09
CA ASP A 35 7.93 -3.42 -13.31
C ASP A 35 9.31 -4.10 -13.29
N GLN A 36 9.36 -5.36 -13.73
CA GLN A 36 10.60 -6.11 -13.83
C GLN A 36 11.36 -5.76 -15.11
N ASP A 37 10.66 -5.30 -16.14
CA ASP A 37 11.21 -4.97 -17.45
C ASP A 37 11.51 -3.47 -17.61
N SER A 38 11.15 -2.64 -16.62
CA SER A 38 11.33 -1.18 -16.66
C SER A 38 11.66 -0.60 -15.28
N ASP A 39 12.82 0.05 -15.18
CA ASP A 39 13.22 0.79 -13.97
C ASP A 39 12.39 2.06 -13.73
N PHE A 40 11.66 2.51 -14.76
CA PHE A 40 10.94 3.78 -14.76
C PHE A 40 9.45 3.62 -14.48
N HIS A 41 8.96 2.39 -14.37
CA HIS A 41 7.54 2.08 -14.20
C HIS A 41 7.27 1.37 -12.89
N ALA A 42 6.27 1.86 -12.17
CA ALA A 42 5.79 1.22 -10.96
C ALA A 42 4.30 1.46 -10.75
N ILE A 43 3.63 0.50 -10.13
CA ILE A 43 2.29 0.65 -9.61
C ILE A 43 2.41 0.98 -8.12
N THR A 44 1.82 2.09 -7.72
CA THR A 44 1.69 2.46 -6.30
C THR A 44 0.29 2.14 -5.81
N ILE A 45 0.19 1.51 -4.64
CA ILE A 45 -1.07 1.12 -4.01
C ILE A 45 -1.17 1.82 -2.66
N TYR A 46 -2.22 2.61 -2.46
CA TYR A 46 -2.54 3.22 -1.17
C TYR A 46 -3.82 2.61 -0.60
N ILE A 47 -3.73 1.98 0.58
CA ILE A 47 -4.89 1.47 1.32
C ILE A 47 -5.17 2.45 2.46
N VAL A 48 -6.18 3.29 2.28
CA VAL A 48 -6.53 4.37 3.21
C VAL A 48 -7.43 3.83 4.31
N LEU A 49 -7.11 4.20 5.55
CA LEU A 49 -7.87 3.85 6.74
C LEU A 49 -8.43 5.11 7.41
N ASP A 50 -9.48 4.94 8.19
CA ASP A 50 -9.98 5.98 9.08
C ASP A 50 -9.18 6.05 10.40
N ASN A 51 -9.55 6.98 11.28
CA ASN A 51 -8.92 7.14 12.59
C ASN A 51 -9.11 5.93 13.52
N GLN A 52 -10.09 5.06 13.25
CA GLN A 52 -10.33 3.80 13.95
C GLN A 52 -9.60 2.62 13.30
N LYS A 53 -8.73 2.86 12.31
CA LYS A 53 -8.01 1.85 11.51
C LYS A 53 -8.95 0.92 10.73
N LYS A 54 -10.14 1.40 10.36
CA LYS A 54 -11.05 0.71 9.44
C LYS A 54 -10.75 1.11 8.02
N TYR A 55 -10.93 0.16 7.10
CA TYR A 55 -10.79 0.39 5.67
C TYR A 55 -11.74 1.48 5.19
N VAL A 56 -11.22 2.39 4.34
CA VAL A 56 -12.01 3.43 3.68
C VAL A 56 -12.00 3.22 2.17
N LYS A 57 -10.82 3.19 1.54
CA LYS A 57 -10.66 3.04 0.09
C LYS A 57 -9.29 2.48 -0.27
N VAL A 58 -9.16 2.02 -1.52
CA VAL A 58 -7.86 1.77 -2.17
C VAL A 58 -7.71 2.74 -3.34
N GLU A 59 -6.53 3.31 -3.47
CA GLU A 59 -6.10 4.06 -4.66
C GLU A 59 -4.95 3.30 -5.31
N VAL A 60 -5.02 3.10 -6.62
CA VAL A 60 -3.98 2.46 -7.40
C VAL A 60 -3.56 3.46 -8.46
N ASN A 61 -2.30 3.88 -8.43
CA ASN A 61 -1.76 4.84 -9.39
C ASN A 61 -0.66 4.19 -10.20
N ASP A 62 -0.79 4.34 -11.51
CA ASP A 62 0.28 4.05 -12.44
C ASP A 62 1.31 5.19 -12.39
N SER A 63 2.57 4.86 -12.08
CA SER A 63 3.62 5.82 -11.82
C SER A 63 4.78 5.61 -12.78
N TYR A 64 5.09 6.65 -13.55
CA TYR A 64 6.26 6.70 -14.42
C TYR A 64 7.20 7.79 -13.93
N THR A 65 8.47 7.45 -13.72
CA THR A 65 9.52 8.44 -13.50
C THR A 65 10.17 8.78 -14.84
N SER A 66 10.04 10.04 -15.28
CA SER A 66 10.79 10.54 -16.44
C SER A 66 12.25 10.79 -16.08
N LEU A 67 13.16 10.43 -17.00
CA LEU A 67 14.58 10.83 -16.98
C LEU A 67 14.73 12.33 -17.23
#